data_AF-A0A7K1X2U1-F1
#
_entry.id   AF-A0A7K1X2U1-F1
#
_cell.length_a   1.000
_cell.length_b   1.000
_cell.length_c   1.000
_cell.angle_alpha   90.00
_cell.angle_beta   90.00
_cell.angle_gamma   90.00
#
_symmetry.space_group_name_H-M   'P 1'
#
loop_
_entity.id
_entity.type
_entity.pdbx_description
1 polymer ?
#
loop_
_entity_poly.entity_id
_entity_poly.type
_entity_poly.pdbx_seq_one_letter_code
_entity_poly.pdbx_strand_id
1 'polypeptide(L)'
;MNSLDNKNIKFFNKIIDGKIYKIATGGIGHVQSIRDIEVLNKYIDMVNTTINGNFISIEEDPDVSSGYDVAFITPNGVEVMDEDVANVIEIIPLQEFKEILIGWRDFLLTPPLDGSRV
;
A
#
# COMPACT_ATOMS: atom_id res chain seq x y z
N MET A 1 -3.99 -6.67 -17.90
CA MET A 1 -4.72 -5.66 -17.11
C MET A 1 -3.95 -5.52 -15.80
N ASN A 2 -3.53 -4.32 -15.42
CA ASN A 2 -2.77 -4.15 -14.17
C ASN A 2 -3.73 -4.25 -12.97
N SER A 3 -3.20 -4.44 -11.77
CA SER A 3 -4.03 -4.66 -10.58
C SER A 3 -4.86 -3.42 -10.21
N LEU A 4 -4.40 -2.23 -10.62
CA LEU A 4 -5.12 -0.97 -10.45
C LEU A 4 -6.45 -0.99 -11.20
N ASP A 5 -6.45 -1.40 -12.47
CA ASP A 5 -7.65 -1.51 -13.30
C ASP A 5 -8.61 -2.56 -12.73
N ASN A 6 -8.09 -3.72 -12.30
CA ASN A 6 -8.88 -4.83 -11.78
C ASN A 6 -9.63 -4.47 -10.49
N LYS A 7 -9.00 -3.72 -9.59
CA LYS A 7 -9.60 -3.27 -8.33
C LYS A 7 -10.36 -1.94 -8.46
N ASN A 8 -10.47 -1.40 -9.68
CA ASN A 8 -11.08 -0.10 -9.95
C ASN A 8 -10.44 1.02 -9.11
N ILE A 9 -9.12 0.93 -8.94
CA ILE A 9 -8.31 1.89 -8.20
C ILE A 9 -8.18 3.16 -9.02
N LYS A 10 -8.53 4.29 -8.39
CA LYS A 10 -8.43 5.61 -9.02
C LYS A 10 -7.69 6.57 -8.10
N PHE A 11 -6.70 7.25 -8.67
CA PHE A 11 -5.97 8.33 -8.02
C PHE A 11 -6.46 9.67 -8.54
N PHE A 12 -6.77 10.60 -7.64
CA PHE A 12 -7.19 11.95 -8.04
C PHE A 12 -6.81 12.98 -6.99
N ASN A 13 -6.64 14.22 -7.46
CA ASN A 13 -6.47 15.38 -6.61
C ASN A 13 -7.85 15.96 -6.29
N LYS A 14 -8.10 16.28 -5.01
CA LYS A 14 -9.30 16.97 -4.55
C LYS A 14 -8.90 18.31 -3.94
N ILE A 15 -9.59 19.38 -4.29
CA ILE A 15 -9.36 20.70 -3.72
C ILE A 15 -10.42 20.95 -2.64
N ILE A 16 -9.99 21.24 -1.41
CA ILE A 16 -10.86 21.60 -0.29
C ILE A 16 -10.23 22.81 0.39
N ASP A 17 -10.98 23.90 0.53
CA ASP A 17 -10.52 25.14 1.17
C ASP A 17 -9.17 25.67 0.64
N GLY A 18 -8.97 25.58 -0.68
CA GLY A 18 -7.74 26.01 -1.36
C GLY A 18 -6.55 25.06 -1.19
N LYS A 19 -6.69 23.97 -0.42
CA LYS A 19 -5.68 22.93 -0.26
C LYS A 19 -5.94 21.78 -1.22
N ILE A 20 -4.88 21.23 -1.81
CA ILE A 20 -4.95 20.06 -2.68
C ILE A 20 -4.72 18.81 -1.82
N TYR A 21 -5.57 17.80 -1.99
CA TYR A 21 -5.51 16.51 -1.33
C TYR A 21 -5.36 15.42 -2.37
N LYS A 22 -4.31 14.61 -2.26
CA LYS A 22 -4.17 13.38 -3.05
C LYS A 22 -5.05 12.30 -2.44
N ILE A 23 -5.93 11.69 -3.20
CA ILE A 23 -6.88 10.69 -2.70
C ILE A 23 -6.83 9.47 -3.61
N ALA A 24 -7.08 8.30 -3.04
CA ALA A 24 -7.32 7.10 -3.79
C ALA A 24 -8.68 6.48 -3.43
N THR A 25 -9.28 5.78 -4.38
CA THR A 25 -10.52 5.00 -4.18
C THR A 25 -10.36 3.64 -4.81
N GLY A 26 -11.17 2.65 -4.40
CA GLY A 26 -11.23 1.33 -5.05
C GLY A 26 -10.44 0.23 -4.35
N GLY A 27 -10.79 -0.11 -3.10
CA GLY A 27 -10.22 -1.29 -2.44
C GLY A 27 -8.78 -1.15 -1.94
N ILE A 28 -8.29 0.09 -1.73
CA ILE A 28 -6.93 0.36 -1.22
C ILE A 28 -6.94 1.21 0.05
N GLY A 29 -7.96 1.01 0.90
CA GLY A 29 -8.15 1.76 2.14
C GLY A 29 -6.89 1.79 3.00
N HIS A 30 -6.24 0.64 3.20
CA HIS A 30 -4.97 0.54 3.91
C HIS A 30 -3.85 1.35 3.23
N VAL A 31 -3.56 1.11 1.94
CA VAL A 31 -2.42 1.76 1.26
C VAL A 31 -2.56 3.27 1.19
N GLN A 32 -3.76 3.82 0.92
CA GLN A 32 -3.92 5.27 0.76
C GLN A 32 -3.62 6.08 2.03
N SER A 33 -3.67 5.41 3.19
CA SER A 33 -3.39 6.03 4.49
C SER A 33 -1.89 6.20 4.72
N ILE A 34 -1.06 5.38 4.07
CA ILE A 34 0.40 5.43 4.13
C ILE A 34 0.87 6.51 3.17
N ARG A 35 1.33 7.65 3.71
CA ARG A 35 1.73 8.83 2.94
C ARG A 35 3.24 9.02 2.88
N ASP A 36 3.96 8.35 3.76
CA ASP A 36 5.40 8.45 3.86
C ASP A 36 6.06 7.66 2.73
N ILE A 37 6.87 8.35 1.92
CA ILE A 37 7.53 7.76 0.75
C ILE A 37 8.60 6.74 1.18
N GLU A 38 9.28 6.95 2.30
CA GLU A 38 10.29 6.02 2.81
C GLU A 38 9.63 4.73 3.28
N VAL A 39 8.49 4.83 3.99
CA VAL A 39 7.70 3.66 4.39
C VAL A 39 7.18 2.90 3.17
N LEU A 40 6.65 3.59 2.16
CA LEU A 40 6.21 2.94 0.92
C LEU A 40 7.34 2.22 0.20
N ASN A 41 8.53 2.84 0.11
CA ASN A 41 9.70 2.19 -0.50
C ASN A 41 10.15 0.96 0.30
N LYS A 42 10.18 1.06 1.64
CA LYS A 42 10.48 -0.09 2.51
C LYS A 42 9.52 -1.25 2.25
N TYR A 43 8.21 -0.97 2.17
CA TYR A 43 7.21 -2.00 1.89
C TYR A 43 7.38 -2.61 0.50
N ILE A 44 7.69 -1.80 -0.52
CA ILE A 44 8.00 -2.28 -1.87
C ILE A 44 9.21 -3.21 -1.85
N ASP A 45 10.26 -2.89 -1.09
CA ASP A 45 11.48 -3.69 -1.00
C ASP A 45 11.25 -5.02 -0.28
N MET A 46 10.49 -5.03 0.81
CA MET A 46 10.08 -6.27 1.49
C MET A 46 9.25 -7.17 0.57
N VAL A 47 8.28 -6.59 -0.16
CA VAL A 47 7.45 -7.34 -1.12
C VAL A 47 8.30 -7.89 -2.26
N ASN A 48 9.23 -7.10 -2.82
CA ASN A 48 10.18 -7.57 -3.85
C ASN A 48 11.03 -8.74 -3.35
N THR A 49 11.57 -8.61 -2.14
CA THR A 49 12.39 -9.65 -1.50
C THR A 49 11.59 -10.95 -1.33
N THR A 50 10.33 -10.83 -0.93
CA THR A 50 9.40 -11.96 -0.78
C THR A 50 9.07 -12.61 -2.12
N ILE A 51 8.75 -11.83 -3.16
CA ILE A 51 8.49 -12.31 -4.52
C ILE A 51 9.69 -13.09 -5.07
N ASN A 52 10.91 -12.66 -4.73
CA ASN A 52 12.14 -13.32 -5.14
C ASN A 52 12.45 -14.61 -4.35
N GLY A 53 11.56 -15.03 -3.43
CA GLY A 53 11.71 -16.24 -2.63
C GLY A 53 12.60 -16.07 -1.40
N ASN A 54 12.98 -14.84 -1.05
CA ASN A 54 13.95 -14.54 -0.01
C ASN A 54 13.31 -13.98 1.26
N PHE A 55 12.06 -14.33 1.58
CA PHE A 55 11.33 -13.77 2.73
C PHE A 55 12.12 -13.82 4.05
N ILE A 56 12.88 -14.89 4.29
CA ILE A 56 13.69 -15.09 5.52
C ILE A 56 14.81 -14.03 5.67
N SER A 57 15.21 -13.34 4.58
CA SER A 57 16.23 -12.30 4.64
C SER A 57 15.68 -10.91 4.99
N ILE A 58 14.37 -10.77 5.21
CA ILE A 58 13.79 -9.51 5.68
C ILE A 58 14.12 -9.40 7.16
N GLU A 59 14.95 -8.42 7.52
CA GLU A 59 15.36 -8.18 8.91
C GLU A 59 14.31 -7.35 9.67
N GLU A 60 13.52 -6.57 8.95
CA GLU A 60 12.45 -5.76 9.51
C GLU A 60 11.17 -6.56 9.78
N ASP A 61 10.34 -6.02 10.67
CA ASP A 61 8.99 -6.54 10.89
C ASP A 61 8.18 -6.46 9.57
N PRO A 62 7.63 -7.60 9.08
CA PRO A 62 6.80 -7.64 7.86
C PRO A 62 5.41 -7.00 8.06
N ASP A 63 5.17 -6.32 9.18
CA ASP A 63 4.01 -5.50 9.45
C ASP A 63 3.86 -4.34 8.44
N VAL A 64 2.79 -4.42 7.64
CA VAL A 64 2.34 -3.42 6.69
C VAL A 64 0.96 -2.87 7.05
N SER A 65 0.61 -2.96 8.33
CA SER A 65 -0.65 -2.48 8.88
C SER A 65 -0.79 -0.97 8.70
N SER A 66 -2.04 -0.55 8.72
CA SER A 66 -2.44 0.84 8.64
C SER A 66 -3.39 1.19 9.78
N GLY A 67 -3.85 2.45 9.83
CA GLY A 67 -4.91 2.84 10.75
C GLY A 67 -6.27 2.19 10.48
N TYR A 68 -6.42 1.41 9.40
CA TYR A 68 -7.68 0.77 9.00
C TYR A 68 -7.64 -0.75 9.06
N ASP A 69 -6.51 -1.35 8.69
CA ASP A 69 -6.37 -2.79 8.51
C ASP A 69 -5.07 -3.27 9.16
N VAL A 70 -5.11 -4.43 9.82
CA VAL A 70 -3.93 -5.15 10.29
C VAL A 70 -3.47 -6.08 9.18
N ALA A 71 -2.23 -5.94 8.71
CA ALA A 71 -1.75 -6.65 7.53
C ALA A 71 -0.27 -7.01 7.62
N PHE A 72 0.08 -8.22 7.18
CA PHE A 72 1.45 -8.75 7.23
C PHE A 72 1.88 -9.31 5.88
N ILE A 73 3.12 -9.03 5.47
CA ILE A 73 3.73 -9.69 4.32
C ILE A 73 4.10 -11.13 4.72
N THR A 74 3.70 -12.10 3.90
CA THR A 74 4.09 -13.51 4.04
C THR A 74 4.51 -14.08 2.67
N PRO A 75 5.14 -15.27 2.64
CA PRO A 75 5.41 -15.97 1.38
C PRO A 75 4.17 -16.26 0.52
N ASN A 76 2.97 -16.30 1.11
CA ASN A 76 1.72 -16.59 0.41
C ASN A 76 1.03 -15.35 -0.18
N GLY A 77 1.41 -14.15 0.26
CA GLY A 77 0.68 -12.92 0.00
C GLY A 77 0.77 -11.95 1.16
N VAL A 78 0.07 -10.82 1.04
CA VAL A 78 -0.23 -9.98 2.21
C VAL A 78 -1.48 -10.52 2.87
N GLU A 79 -1.34 -11.00 4.09
CA GLU A 79 -2.43 -11.50 4.91
C GLU A 79 -3.05 -10.33 5.66
N VAL A 80 -4.32 -10.04 5.38
CA VAL A 80 -5.13 -9.06 6.11
C VAL A 80 -5.90 -9.79 7.20
N MET A 81 -5.80 -9.30 8.43
CA MET A 81 -6.36 -9.93 9.62
C MET A 81 -7.70 -9.29 10.02
N ASP A 82 -8.50 -10.02 10.79
CA ASP A 82 -9.64 -9.44 11.52
C ASP A 82 -9.18 -8.52 12.68
N GLU A 83 -10.14 -7.81 13.28
CA GLU A 83 -9.88 -6.81 14.34
C GLU A 83 -9.19 -7.42 15.58
N ASP A 84 -9.43 -8.71 15.85
CA ASP A 84 -8.84 -9.45 16.98
C ASP A 84 -7.48 -10.09 16.64
N VAL A 85 -7.00 -9.95 15.39
CA VAL A 85 -5.77 -10.56 14.87
C VAL A 85 -5.76 -12.09 15.04
N ALA A 86 -6.94 -12.70 14.95
CA ALA A 86 -7.16 -14.13 15.16
C ALA A 86 -7.27 -14.90 13.83
N ASN A 87 -7.79 -14.26 12.77
CA ASN A 87 -8.04 -14.91 11.49
C ASN A 87 -7.58 -14.05 10.31
N VAL A 88 -7.08 -14.72 9.26
CA VAL A 88 -6.85 -14.10 7.95
C VAL A 88 -8.19 -13.99 7.21
N ILE A 89 -8.57 -12.77 6.84
CA ILE A 89 -9.84 -12.47 6.16
C ILE A 89 -9.68 -12.21 4.66
N GLU A 90 -8.49 -11.78 4.23
CA GLU A 90 -8.12 -11.59 2.83
C GLU A 90 -6.63 -11.90 2.63
N ILE A 91 -6.29 -12.49 1.48
CA ILE A 91 -4.90 -12.63 1.04
C ILE A 91 -4.75 -11.85 -0.27
N ILE A 92 -3.96 -10.79 -0.24
CA ILE A 92 -3.63 -9.98 -1.41
C ILE A 92 -2.37 -10.57 -2.06
N PRO A 93 -2.40 -10.94 -3.35
CA PRO A 93 -1.20 -11.42 -4.04
C PRO A 93 -0.06 -10.39 -3.98
N LEU A 94 1.18 -10.84 -3.74
CA LEU A 94 2.33 -9.96 -3.57
C LEU A 94 2.55 -9.02 -4.77
N GLN A 95 2.39 -9.55 -6.00
CA GLN A 95 2.55 -8.77 -7.21
C GLN A 95 1.49 -7.67 -7.33
N GLU A 96 0.26 -7.96 -6.90
CA GLU A 96 -0.83 -7.00 -6.87
C GLU A 96 -0.56 -5.91 -5.82
N PHE A 97 -0.19 -6.29 -4.61
CA PHE A 97 0.13 -5.34 -3.55
C PHE A 97 1.29 -4.41 -3.93
N LYS A 98 2.33 -4.96 -4.58
CA LYS A 98 3.45 -4.18 -5.15
C LYS A 98 2.98 -3.12 -6.15
N GLU A 99 2.10 -3.49 -7.08
CA GLU A 99 1.58 -2.55 -8.09
C GLU A 99 0.77 -1.41 -7.44
N ILE A 100 0.02 -1.72 -6.39
CA ILE A 100 -0.74 -0.74 -5.62
C ILE A 100 0.21 0.22 -4.89
N LEU A 101 1.22 -0.29 -4.18
CA LEU A 101 2.22 0.52 -3.48
C LEU A 101 2.97 1.47 -4.43
N ILE A 102 3.43 0.95 -5.57
CA ILE A 102 4.14 1.74 -6.59
C ILE A 102 3.22 2.82 -7.16
N GLY A 103 2.02 2.45 -7.60
CA GLY A 103 1.07 3.40 -8.18
C GLY A 103 0.72 4.53 -7.22
N TRP A 104 0.55 4.20 -5.94
CA TRP A 104 0.27 5.19 -4.91
C TRP A 104 1.48 6.10 -4.62
N ARG A 105 2.67 5.53 -4.44
CA ARG A 105 3.92 6.30 -4.24
C ARG A 105 4.16 7.27 -5.40
N ASP A 106 4.06 6.78 -6.63
CA ASP A 106 4.32 7.58 -7.83
C ASP A 106 3.29 8.72 -7.95
N PHE A 107 2.03 8.45 -7.60
CA PHE A 107 1.01 9.48 -7.52
C PHE A 107 1.30 10.52 -6.43
N LEU A 108 1.79 10.12 -5.26
CA LEU A 108 2.21 11.02 -4.18
C LEU A 108 3.38 11.93 -4.60
N LEU A 109 4.31 11.42 -5.41
CA LEU A 109 5.45 12.18 -5.94
C LEU A 109 5.10 13.10 -7.13
N THR A 110 3.91 12.94 -7.71
CA THR A 110 3.49 13.76 -8.86
C THR A 110 3.11 15.18 -8.39
N PRO A 111 3.64 16.25 -9.01
CA PRO A 111 3.25 17.65 -8.72
C PRO A 111 1.73 17.88 -8.79
N PRO A 112 1.17 18.92 -8.15
CA PRO A 112 1.86 20.05 -7.48
C PRO A 112 2.15 19.83 -5.99
N LEU A 113 1.99 18.61 -5.47
CA LEU A 113 2.28 18.30 -4.07
C LEU A 113 3.11 17.01 -4.03
N ASP A 114 4.40 17.17 -3.79
CA ASP A 114 5.39 16.16 -3.42
C ASP A 114 5.12 15.62 -2.00
N GLY A 115 3.89 15.15 -1.76
CA GLY A 115 3.49 14.51 -0.51
C GLY A 115 3.28 15.43 0.71
N SER A 116 3.60 16.72 0.61
CA SER A 116 3.41 17.66 1.72
C SER A 116 1.94 18.11 1.85
N ARG A 117 1.33 17.83 2.99
CA ARG A 117 0.12 18.53 3.44
C ARG A 117 0.52 19.97 3.74
N VAL A 118 -0.24 20.95 3.24
CA VAL A 118 -0.33 22.30 3.86
C VAL A 118 -1.46 22.27 4.88
#